data_AF-A0AB35FRY6-F1
#
_entry.id   AF-A0AB35FRY6-F1
#
_cell.length_a   1.000
_cell.length_b   1.000
_cell.length_c   1.000
_cell.angle_alpha   90.00
_cell.angle_beta   90.00
_cell.angle_gamma   90.00
#
_symmetry.space_group_name_H-M   'P 1'
#
loop_
_entity.id
_entity.type
_entity.pdbx_description
1 polymer ?
#
loop_
_entity_poly.entity_id
_entity_poly.type
_entity_poly.pdbx_seq_one_letter_code
_entity_poly.pdbx_strand_id
1 'polypeptide(L)'
;MRKIFMIHLFFLLISLLVYMEGITKSGPDLVWNMMLALIAYDFAILTRYFKQAWLFPVFFILWLVFYPNTFYMITDIVHMHWVGDTLWNKTSLHLFMAFVPSILFGVYCGIESWIIIRERLRLTWWLDLIVTGGLSFISSLAIYIGRYDRLNTWDLINNPSQVVEKLLATFQRERLFFILGFTLIQFMSLVFMARDDKKQ
;
A
#
# COMPACT_ATOMS: atom_id res chain seq x y z
N MET A 1 -3.29 -17.33 12.90
CA MET A 1 -2.28 -18.34 12.50
C MET A 1 -2.48 -18.80 11.06
N ARG A 2 -3.56 -19.53 10.70
CA ARG A 2 -3.77 -20.02 9.32
C ARG A 2 -3.72 -18.92 8.25
N LYS A 3 -4.43 -17.79 8.47
CA LYS A 3 -4.45 -16.65 7.54
C LYS A 3 -3.08 -16.01 7.32
N ILE A 4 -2.31 -15.80 8.40
CA ILE A 4 -0.96 -15.24 8.36
C ILE A 4 -0.04 -16.12 7.50
N PHE A 5 -0.08 -17.43 7.74
CA PHE A 5 0.68 -18.41 6.96
C PHE A 5 0.29 -18.38 5.47
N MET A 6 -1.00 -18.30 5.16
CA MET A 6 -1.46 -18.21 3.77
C MET A 6 -0.96 -16.95 3.08
N ILE A 7 -0.98 -15.78 3.75
CA ILE A 7 -0.46 -14.53 3.18
C ILE A 7 1.03 -14.65 2.83
N HIS A 8 1.84 -15.20 3.74
CA HIS A 8 3.27 -15.42 3.48
C HIS A 8 3.52 -16.47 2.38
N LEU A 9 2.71 -17.52 2.34
CA LEU A 9 2.78 -18.52 1.26
C LEU A 9 2.45 -17.89 -0.10
N PHE A 10 1.37 -17.10 -0.19
CA PHE A 10 1.00 -16.40 -1.41
C PHE A 10 2.07 -15.38 -1.83
N PHE A 11 2.69 -14.68 -0.87
CA PHE A 11 3.84 -13.82 -1.14
C PHE A 11 4.98 -14.60 -1.82
N LEU A 12 5.35 -15.77 -1.29
CA LEU A 12 6.42 -16.61 -1.86
C LEU A 12 6.04 -17.14 -3.25
N LEU A 13 4.80 -17.60 -3.44
CA LEU A 13 4.30 -18.10 -4.71
C LEU A 13 4.29 -17.00 -5.79
N ILE A 14 3.81 -15.80 -5.46
CA ILE A 14 3.79 -14.67 -6.39
C ILE A 14 5.22 -14.20 -6.67
N SER A 15 6.09 -14.13 -5.66
CA SER A 15 7.50 -13.77 -5.85
C SER A 15 8.24 -14.73 -6.76
N LEU A 16 7.97 -16.04 -6.62
CA LEU A 16 8.51 -17.07 -7.50
C LEU A 16 8.00 -16.88 -8.95
N LEU A 17 6.71 -16.61 -9.13
CA LEU A 17 6.14 -16.34 -10.45
C LEU A 17 6.79 -15.11 -11.09
N VAL A 18 6.91 -14.00 -10.36
CA VAL A 18 7.57 -12.77 -10.83
C VAL A 18 9.05 -13.02 -11.20
N TYR A 19 9.73 -13.87 -10.44
CA TYR A 19 11.11 -14.29 -10.73
C TYR A 19 11.19 -15.15 -12.00
N MET A 20 10.29 -16.13 -12.16
CA MET A 20 10.24 -17.01 -13.34
C MET A 20 9.95 -16.24 -14.63
N GLU A 21 9.11 -15.21 -14.57
CA GLU A 21 8.80 -14.34 -15.72
C GLU A 21 9.93 -13.35 -16.05
N GLY A 22 11.02 -13.32 -15.28
CA GLY A 22 12.20 -12.48 -15.56
C GLY A 22 11.96 -10.98 -15.40
N ILE A 23 10.82 -10.59 -14.81
CA ILE A 23 10.41 -9.18 -14.60
C ILE A 23 11.42 -8.42 -13.75
N THR A 24 12.12 -9.14 -12.85
CA THR A 24 13.18 -8.61 -11.99
C THR A 24 14.39 -8.05 -12.75
N LYS A 25 14.55 -8.33 -14.05
CA LYS A 25 15.69 -7.84 -14.86
C LYS A 25 15.39 -6.58 -15.67
N SER A 26 14.11 -6.21 -15.84
CA SER A 26 13.71 -5.18 -16.81
C SER A 26 12.64 -4.20 -16.30
N GLY A 27 12.04 -4.44 -15.13
CA GLY A 27 10.93 -3.63 -14.59
C GLY A 27 11.21 -3.04 -13.20
N PRO A 28 10.28 -2.26 -12.63
CA PRO A 28 10.33 -1.88 -11.21
C PRO A 28 10.45 -3.12 -10.33
N ASP A 29 11.09 -3.01 -9.18
CA ASP A 29 11.26 -4.12 -8.23
C ASP A 29 9.91 -4.51 -7.59
N LEU A 30 9.05 -5.18 -8.35
CA LEU A 30 7.69 -5.55 -7.95
C LEU A 30 7.70 -6.44 -6.70
N VAL A 31 8.66 -7.36 -6.62
CA VAL A 31 8.88 -8.20 -5.44
C VAL A 31 9.27 -7.34 -4.22
N TRP A 32 10.06 -6.28 -4.43
CA TRP A 32 10.43 -5.36 -3.36
C TRP A 32 9.23 -4.58 -2.85
N ASN A 33 8.40 -4.02 -3.75
CA ASN A 33 7.16 -3.33 -3.35
C ASN A 33 6.21 -4.28 -2.61
N MET A 34 6.12 -5.54 -3.07
CA MET A 34 5.33 -6.57 -2.40
C MET A 34 5.88 -6.92 -1.01
N MET A 35 7.20 -6.95 -0.85
CA MET A 35 7.86 -7.14 0.45
C MET A 35 7.57 -5.97 1.39
N LEU A 36 7.64 -4.72 0.92
CA LEU A 36 7.31 -3.54 1.72
C LEU A 36 5.84 -3.57 2.18
N ALA A 37 4.92 -4.02 1.33
CA ALA A 37 3.52 -4.22 1.69
C ALA A 37 3.35 -5.33 2.75
N LEU A 38 4.09 -6.44 2.62
CA LEU A 38 4.10 -7.52 3.62
C LEU A 38 4.66 -7.03 4.97
N ILE A 39 5.73 -6.22 4.97
CA ILE A 39 6.30 -5.62 6.17
C ILE A 39 5.29 -4.74 6.89
N ALA A 40 4.49 -3.94 6.16
CA ALA A 40 3.39 -3.18 6.76
C ALA A 40 2.42 -4.14 7.47
N TYR A 41 1.98 -5.20 6.79
CA TYR A 41 1.09 -6.20 7.38
C TYR A 41 1.68 -6.86 8.63
N ASP A 42 2.97 -7.21 8.62
CA ASP A 42 3.65 -7.82 9.77
C ASP A 42 3.73 -6.85 10.95
N PHE A 43 4.02 -5.56 10.74
CA PHE A 43 3.98 -4.59 11.84
C PHE A 43 2.58 -4.45 12.44
N ALA A 44 1.52 -4.48 11.63
CA ALA A 44 0.16 -4.52 12.15
C ALA A 44 -0.08 -5.79 12.99
N ILE A 45 0.38 -6.96 12.53
CA ILE A 45 0.31 -8.20 13.30
C ILE A 45 1.05 -8.07 14.64
N LEU A 46 2.25 -7.49 14.66
CA LEU A 46 3.05 -7.32 15.88
C LEU A 46 2.32 -6.48 16.93
N THR A 47 1.51 -5.48 16.52
CA THR A 47 0.68 -4.71 17.46
C THR A 47 -0.39 -5.55 18.17
N ARG A 48 -0.80 -6.67 17.56
CA ARG A 48 -1.75 -7.63 18.13
C ARG A 48 -1.05 -8.67 19.01
N TYR A 49 0.14 -9.14 18.63
CA TYR A 49 0.89 -10.15 19.40
C TYR A 49 1.50 -9.57 20.67
N PHE A 50 2.13 -8.39 20.59
CA PHE A 50 2.72 -7.74 21.75
C PHE A 50 1.66 -6.96 22.52
N LYS A 51 1.44 -7.33 23.78
CA LYS A 51 0.43 -6.69 24.64
C LYS A 51 0.98 -5.49 25.40
N GLN A 52 2.30 -5.32 25.44
CA GLN A 52 2.98 -4.22 26.13
C GLN A 52 2.58 -2.88 25.53
N ALA A 53 2.03 -1.98 26.36
CA ALA A 53 1.49 -0.70 25.89
C ALA A 53 2.54 0.19 25.22
N TRP A 54 3.80 0.12 25.65
CA TRP A 54 4.89 0.92 25.09
C TRP A 54 5.38 0.44 23.71
N LEU A 55 5.14 -0.83 23.35
CA LEU A 55 5.49 -1.38 22.04
C LEU A 55 4.48 -1.03 20.96
N PHE A 56 3.21 -0.79 21.33
CA PHE A 56 2.17 -0.40 20.39
C PHE A 56 2.53 0.83 19.55
N PRO A 57 2.92 2.00 20.12
CA PRO A 57 3.25 3.17 19.31
C PRO A 57 4.45 2.92 18.39
N VAL A 58 5.43 2.11 18.80
CA VAL A 58 6.58 1.77 17.97
C VAL A 58 6.14 1.01 16.72
N PHE A 59 5.38 -0.09 16.89
CA PHE A 59 4.90 -0.87 15.75
C PHE A 59 3.86 -0.13 14.92
N PHE A 60 3.04 0.73 15.54
CA PHE A 60 2.08 1.57 14.82
C PHE A 60 2.78 2.60 13.93
N ILE A 61 3.85 3.25 14.40
CA ILE A 61 4.64 4.18 13.59
C ILE A 61 5.32 3.43 12.44
N LEU A 62 5.93 2.27 12.71
CA LEU A 62 6.54 1.46 11.68
C LEU A 62 5.51 1.01 10.63
N TRP A 63 4.33 0.56 11.07
CA TRP A 63 3.21 0.26 10.18
C TRP A 63 2.84 1.47 9.31
N LEU A 64 2.66 2.66 9.90
CA LEU A 64 2.33 3.89 9.16
C LEU A 64 3.36 4.26 8.10
N VAL A 65 4.66 4.05 8.39
CA VAL A 65 5.75 4.34 7.44
C VAL A 65 5.70 3.40 6.23
N PHE A 66 5.39 2.12 6.43
CA PHE A 66 5.34 1.15 5.34
C PHE A 66 3.96 1.06 4.67
N TYR A 67 2.89 1.50 5.33
CA TYR A 67 1.51 1.42 4.84
C TYR A 67 1.29 1.97 3.43
N PRO A 68 1.86 3.13 3.03
CA PRO A 68 1.69 3.66 1.68
C PRO A 68 2.09 2.67 0.58
N ASN A 69 3.07 1.79 0.84
CA ASN A 69 3.53 0.80 -0.14
C ASN A 69 2.46 -0.24 -0.50
N THR A 70 1.47 -0.47 0.37
CA THR A 70 0.39 -1.43 0.13
C THR A 70 -0.47 -1.01 -1.06
N PHE A 71 -0.88 0.26 -1.12
CA PHE A 71 -1.65 0.81 -2.23
C PHE A 71 -0.77 1.42 -3.34
N TYR A 72 0.49 1.77 -3.04
CA TYR A 72 1.47 2.20 -4.04
C TYR A 72 1.55 1.23 -5.22
N MET A 73 1.43 -0.09 -4.96
CA MET A 73 1.46 -1.11 -6.01
C MET A 73 0.44 -0.86 -7.13
N ILE A 74 -0.71 -0.22 -6.86
CA ILE A 74 -1.68 0.16 -7.90
C ILE A 74 -1.04 1.08 -8.95
N THR A 75 -0.09 1.94 -8.55
CA THR A 75 0.63 2.82 -9.49
C THR A 75 1.56 2.04 -10.42
N ASP A 76 1.96 0.81 -10.07
CA ASP A 76 2.80 -0.01 -10.94
C ASP A 76 2.05 -0.50 -12.19
N ILE A 77 0.72 -0.37 -12.25
CA ILE A 77 -0.09 -0.57 -13.47
C ILE A 77 0.40 0.30 -14.62
N VAL A 78 1.01 1.45 -14.35
CA VAL A 78 1.58 2.33 -15.39
C VAL A 78 2.65 1.63 -16.23
N HIS A 79 3.33 0.61 -15.69
CA HIS A 79 4.31 -0.18 -16.45
C HIS A 79 3.66 -1.24 -17.35
N MET A 80 2.34 -1.42 -17.30
CA MET A 80 1.57 -2.30 -18.18
C MET A 80 1.27 -1.66 -19.55
N HIS A 81 2.19 -0.87 -20.13
CA HIS A 81 2.00 -0.29 -21.46
C HIS A 81 1.79 -1.35 -22.58
N TRP A 82 2.12 -2.62 -22.31
CA TRP A 82 2.01 -3.77 -23.22
C TRP A 82 0.60 -4.36 -23.34
N VAL A 83 -0.32 -3.99 -22.44
CA VAL A 83 -1.69 -4.55 -22.40
C VAL A 83 -2.58 -3.91 -23.48
N GLY A 84 -2.24 -2.71 -23.94
CA GLY A 84 -3.02 -1.95 -24.92
C GLY A 84 -3.15 -2.62 -26.29
N ASP A 85 -2.14 -3.38 -26.72
CA ASP A 85 -2.12 -3.92 -28.08
C ASP A 85 -2.57 -5.38 -28.19
N THR A 86 -2.29 -6.27 -27.22
CA THR A 86 -2.77 -7.67 -27.26
C THR A 86 -2.59 -8.42 -25.93
N LEU A 87 -3.69 -8.69 -25.19
CA LEU A 87 -3.73 -9.80 -24.21
C LEU A 87 -3.58 -11.19 -24.87
N TRP A 88 -3.69 -11.24 -26.20
CA TRP A 88 -3.48 -12.43 -27.02
C TRP A 88 -1.99 -12.82 -27.17
N ASN A 89 -1.06 -11.89 -26.91
CA ASN A 89 0.37 -12.19 -26.91
C ASN A 89 0.74 -12.93 -25.61
N LYS A 90 1.38 -14.10 -25.74
CA LYS A 90 1.84 -14.93 -24.61
C LYS A 90 2.66 -14.11 -23.60
N THR A 91 3.55 -13.24 -24.10
CA THR A 91 4.42 -12.41 -23.25
C THR A 91 3.62 -11.40 -22.43
N SER A 92 2.68 -10.68 -23.07
CA SER A 92 1.83 -9.71 -22.38
C SER A 92 0.90 -10.39 -21.37
N LEU A 93 0.37 -11.56 -21.71
CA LEU A 93 -0.46 -12.36 -20.80
C LEU A 93 0.31 -12.80 -19.55
N HIS A 94 1.55 -13.27 -19.73
CA HIS A 94 2.41 -13.68 -18.62
C HIS A 94 2.72 -12.52 -17.67
N LEU A 95 3.12 -11.35 -18.21
CA LEU A 95 3.36 -10.14 -17.43
C LEU A 95 2.10 -9.71 -16.69
N PHE A 96 0.94 -9.74 -17.35
CA PHE A 96 -0.35 -9.43 -16.73
C PHE A 96 -0.64 -10.37 -15.55
N MET A 97 -0.43 -11.67 -15.72
CA MET A 97 -0.62 -12.68 -14.67
C MET A 97 0.40 -12.58 -13.53
N ALA A 98 1.51 -11.86 -13.71
CA ALA A 98 2.45 -11.55 -12.63
C ALA A 98 2.10 -10.26 -11.88
N PHE A 99 1.77 -9.20 -12.61
CA PHE A 99 1.50 -7.89 -12.02
C PHE A 99 0.15 -7.85 -11.29
N VAL A 100 -0.93 -8.38 -11.86
CA VAL A 100 -2.26 -8.27 -11.23
C VAL A 100 -2.31 -8.95 -9.86
N PRO A 101 -1.85 -10.21 -9.68
CA PRO A 101 -1.82 -10.82 -8.35
C PRO A 101 -0.92 -10.07 -7.38
N SER A 102 0.21 -9.52 -7.83
CA SER A 102 1.11 -8.72 -7.00
C SER A 102 0.42 -7.45 -6.47
N ILE A 103 -0.29 -6.73 -7.34
CA ILE A 103 -1.02 -5.50 -6.97
C ILE A 103 -2.15 -5.83 -6.00
N LEU A 104 -2.93 -6.87 -6.29
CA LEU A 104 -4.02 -7.32 -5.42
C LEU A 104 -3.49 -7.78 -4.06
N PHE A 105 -2.33 -8.43 -4.02
CA PHE A 105 -1.65 -8.81 -2.79
C PHE A 105 -1.28 -7.59 -1.94
N GLY A 106 -0.71 -6.55 -2.55
CA GLY A 106 -0.40 -5.29 -1.87
C GLY A 106 -1.64 -4.65 -1.24
N VAL A 107 -2.70 -4.49 -2.03
CA VAL A 107 -3.99 -3.93 -1.56
C VAL A 107 -4.57 -4.77 -0.43
N TYR A 108 -4.51 -6.10 -0.56
CA TYR A 108 -4.97 -7.02 0.47
C TYR A 108 -4.20 -6.85 1.79
N CYS A 109 -2.87 -6.73 1.74
CA CYS A 109 -2.05 -6.43 2.91
C CYS A 109 -2.45 -5.10 3.55
N GLY A 110 -2.74 -4.07 2.75
CA GLY A 110 -3.24 -2.77 3.21
C GLY A 110 -4.56 -2.89 3.97
N ILE A 111 -5.53 -3.61 3.42
CA ILE A 111 -6.84 -3.80 4.05
C ILE A 111 -6.72 -4.62 5.34
N GLU A 112 -6.03 -5.75 5.31
CA GLU A 112 -5.87 -6.63 6.46
C GLU A 112 -5.09 -5.96 7.60
N SER A 113 -4.03 -5.21 7.26
CA SER A 113 -3.27 -4.46 8.25
C SER A 113 -4.12 -3.38 8.93
N TRP A 114 -4.97 -2.68 8.17
CA TRP A 114 -5.91 -1.70 8.72
C TRP A 114 -6.95 -2.34 9.65
N ILE A 115 -7.53 -3.49 9.27
CA ILE A 115 -8.48 -4.21 10.12
C ILE A 115 -7.87 -4.53 11.50
N ILE A 116 -6.63 -5.03 11.53
CA ILE A 116 -5.93 -5.36 12.78
C ILE A 116 -5.72 -4.10 13.65
N ILE A 117 -5.29 -3.00 13.05
CA ILE A 117 -5.08 -1.72 13.76
C ILE A 117 -6.41 -1.18 14.29
N ARG A 118 -7.45 -1.18 13.47
CA ARG A 118 -8.80 -0.74 13.82
C ARG A 118 -9.38 -1.51 15.01
N GLU A 119 -9.26 -2.84 14.99
CA GLU A 119 -9.67 -3.71 16.11
C GLU A 119 -8.98 -3.30 17.42
N ARG A 120 -7.70 -2.92 17.34
CA ARG A 120 -6.91 -2.52 18.50
C ARG A 120 -7.30 -1.13 19.02
N LEU A 121 -7.61 -0.19 18.12
CA LEU A 121 -8.00 1.19 18.46
C LEU A 121 -9.44 1.29 19.01
N ARG A 122 -10.29 0.29 18.75
CA ARG A 122 -11.70 0.23 19.24
C ARG A 122 -12.49 1.51 18.95
N LEU A 123 -12.33 2.05 17.74
CA LEU A 123 -12.95 3.30 17.33
C LEU A 123 -14.48 3.18 17.23
N THR A 124 -15.19 4.26 17.56
CA THR A 124 -16.61 4.39 17.22
C THR A 124 -16.78 4.54 15.71
N TRP A 125 -17.95 4.22 15.16
CA TRP A 125 -18.16 4.24 13.71
C TRP A 125 -17.82 5.58 13.03
N TRP A 126 -18.13 6.71 13.67
CA TRP A 126 -17.78 8.03 13.13
C TRP A 126 -16.26 8.31 13.20
N LEU A 127 -15.61 7.96 14.31
CA LEU A 127 -14.16 8.11 14.45
C LEU A 127 -13.41 7.19 13.47
N ASP A 128 -13.92 5.97 13.27
CA ASP A 128 -13.40 5.02 12.30
C ASP A 128 -13.40 5.59 10.88
N LEU A 129 -14.49 6.24 10.46
CA LEU A 129 -14.57 6.93 9.17
C LEU A 129 -13.56 8.08 9.07
N ILE A 130 -13.45 8.91 10.10
CA ILE A 130 -12.51 10.04 10.12
C ILE A 130 -11.05 9.55 10.03
N VAL A 131 -10.69 8.55 10.84
CA VAL A 131 -9.33 8.00 10.85
C VAL A 131 -9.03 7.28 9.54
N THR A 132 -9.98 6.50 9.00
CA THR A 132 -9.83 5.85 7.69
C THR A 132 -9.63 6.87 6.57
N GLY A 133 -10.39 7.97 6.58
CA GLY A 133 -10.24 9.07 5.63
C GLY A 133 -8.88 9.78 5.76
N GLY A 134 -8.45 10.07 7.00
CA GLY A 134 -7.15 10.66 7.29
C GLY A 134 -5.99 9.76 6.85
N LEU A 135 -6.04 8.47 7.17
CA LEU A 135 -5.06 7.47 6.74
C LEU A 135 -4.99 7.40 5.21
N SER A 136 -6.15 7.32 4.55
CA SER A 136 -6.23 7.25 3.09
C SER A 136 -5.65 8.51 2.45
N PHE A 137 -5.87 9.68 3.03
CA PHE A 137 -5.31 10.94 2.53
C PHE A 137 -3.79 11.01 2.72
N ILE A 138 -3.29 10.72 3.93
CA ILE A 138 -1.86 10.73 4.24
C ILE A 138 -1.11 9.70 3.38
N SER A 139 -1.67 8.51 3.23
CA SER A 139 -1.15 7.44 2.39
C SER A 139 -1.08 7.86 0.92
N SER A 140 -2.15 8.42 0.35
CA SER A 140 -2.14 8.93 -1.03
C SER A 140 -1.12 10.04 -1.25
N LEU A 141 -0.95 10.94 -0.28
CA LEU A 141 0.05 11.99 -0.33
C LEU A 141 1.47 11.40 -0.31
N ALA A 142 1.73 10.41 0.55
CA ALA A 142 3.01 9.71 0.60
C ALA A 142 3.31 8.95 -0.71
N ILE A 143 2.31 8.28 -1.30
CA ILE A 143 2.43 7.62 -2.61
C ILE A 143 2.79 8.63 -3.68
N TYR A 144 2.10 9.77 -3.73
CA TYR A 144 2.36 10.82 -4.72
C TYR A 144 3.80 11.34 -4.61
N ILE A 145 4.23 11.69 -3.39
CA ILE A 145 5.59 12.19 -3.14
C ILE A 145 6.64 11.15 -3.51
N GLY A 146 6.46 9.91 -3.09
CA GLY A 146 7.40 8.82 -3.39
C GLY A 146 7.50 8.52 -4.89
N ARG A 147 6.38 8.56 -5.60
CA ARG A 147 6.30 8.20 -7.03
C ARG A 147 6.77 9.33 -7.95
N TYR A 148 6.30 10.56 -7.73
CA TYR A 148 6.45 11.66 -8.69
C TYR A 148 7.53 12.65 -8.29
N ASP A 149 7.64 12.97 -7.00
CA ASP A 149 8.62 13.94 -6.53
C ASP A 149 9.98 13.30 -6.20
N ARG A 150 10.05 11.95 -6.11
CA ARG A 150 11.22 11.12 -5.76
C ARG A 150 12.01 11.69 -4.58
N LEU A 151 11.32 12.33 -3.64
CA LEU A 151 11.96 12.95 -2.49
C LEU A 151 12.48 11.86 -1.58
N ASN A 152 13.78 11.88 -1.31
CA ASN A 152 14.37 11.02 -0.30
C ASN A 152 14.15 11.64 1.08
N THR A 153 14.16 10.82 2.14
CA THR A 153 14.10 11.30 3.53
C THR A 153 15.23 12.29 3.85
N TRP A 154 16.37 12.19 3.13
CA TRP A 154 17.50 13.11 3.22
C TRP A 154 17.21 14.51 2.64
N ASP A 155 16.32 14.63 1.65
CA ASP A 155 15.95 15.93 1.07
C ASP A 155 15.09 16.75 2.02
N LEU A 156 14.31 16.07 2.88
CA LEU A 156 13.53 16.69 3.96
C LEU A 156 14.42 17.40 5.00
N ILE A 157 15.62 16.88 5.20
CA ILE A 157 16.60 17.37 6.19
C ILE A 157 17.52 18.41 5.54
N ASN A 158 17.99 18.16 4.32
CA ASN A 158 18.95 19.04 3.65
C ASN A 158 18.33 20.27 2.99
N ASN A 159 17.09 20.17 2.49
CA ASN A 159 16.44 21.26 1.75
C ASN A 159 14.94 21.38 2.10
N PRO A 160 14.60 21.70 3.36
CA PRO A 160 13.21 21.80 3.80
C PRO A 160 12.39 22.85 3.03
N SER A 161 13.03 23.93 2.55
CA SER A 161 12.37 24.95 1.72
C SER A 161 11.89 24.40 0.37
N GLN A 162 12.68 23.56 -0.29
CA GLN A 162 12.29 22.92 -1.56
C GLN A 162 11.18 21.89 -1.35
N VAL A 163 11.15 21.22 -0.19
CA VAL A 163 10.05 20.32 0.17
C VAL A 163 8.76 21.10 0.41
N VAL A 164 8.81 22.22 1.14
CA VAL A 164 7.65 23.10 1.36
C VAL A 164 7.16 23.69 0.05
N GLU A 165 8.05 24.12 -0.84
CA GLU A 165 7.68 24.65 -2.16
C GLU A 165 7.04 23.57 -3.05
N LYS A 166 7.57 22.34 -3.03
CA LYS A 166 6.94 21.19 -3.71
C LYS A 166 5.58 20.83 -3.09
N LEU A 167 5.44 20.85 -1.77
CA LEU A 167 4.17 20.63 -1.06
C LEU A 167 3.14 21.72 -1.38
N LEU A 168 3.56 22.97 -1.54
CA LEU A 168 2.70 24.07 -1.97
C LEU A 168 2.34 23.93 -3.46
N ALA A 169 3.27 23.48 -4.30
CA ALA A 169 3.01 23.13 -5.69
C ALA A 169 2.11 21.88 -5.84
N THR A 170 1.99 21.03 -4.81
CA THR A 170 1.01 19.92 -4.75
C THR A 170 -0.44 20.38 -4.89
N PHE A 171 -0.73 21.67 -4.68
CA PHE A 171 -2.04 22.26 -4.97
C PHE A 171 -2.30 22.52 -6.47
N GLN A 172 -1.40 22.12 -7.37
CA GLN A 172 -1.70 22.06 -8.80
C GLN A 172 -2.81 21.04 -9.08
N ARG A 173 -3.74 21.42 -9.94
CA ARG A 173 -5.00 20.69 -10.20
C ARG A 173 -4.80 19.20 -10.50
N GLU A 174 -3.80 18.84 -11.30
CA GLU A 174 -3.49 17.46 -11.70
C GLU A 174 -3.01 16.59 -10.53
N ARG A 175 -2.21 17.17 -9.63
CA ARG A 175 -1.66 16.47 -8.46
C ARG A 175 -2.76 16.19 -7.45
N LEU A 176 -3.67 17.15 -7.24
CA LEU A 176 -4.86 16.98 -6.43
C LEU A 176 -5.79 15.89 -6.98
N PHE A 177 -5.98 15.81 -8.30
CA PHE A 177 -6.77 14.73 -8.91
C PHE A 177 -6.20 13.35 -8.58
N PHE A 178 -4.87 13.17 -8.67
CA PHE A 178 -4.23 11.92 -8.30
C PHE A 178 -4.44 11.59 -6.82
N ILE A 179 -4.14 12.54 -5.92
CA ILE A 179 -4.22 12.33 -4.47
C ILE A 179 -5.66 12.01 -4.07
N LEU A 180 -6.64 12.82 -4.49
CA LEU A 180 -8.05 12.61 -4.16
C LEU A 180 -8.59 11.31 -4.77
N GLY A 181 -8.19 10.97 -6.00
CA GLY A 181 -8.55 9.72 -6.64
C GLY A 181 -8.03 8.50 -5.86
N PHE A 182 -6.75 8.51 -5.49
CA PHE A 182 -6.18 7.46 -4.66
C PHE A 182 -6.78 7.41 -3.26
N THR A 183 -7.08 8.56 -2.66
CA THR A 183 -7.74 8.64 -1.35
C THR A 183 -9.12 8.03 -1.42
N LEU A 184 -9.87 8.28 -2.50
CA LEU A 184 -11.18 7.68 -2.72
C LEU A 184 -11.07 6.16 -2.88
N ILE A 185 -10.12 5.66 -3.68
CA ILE A 185 -9.89 4.22 -3.86
C ILE A 185 -9.58 3.56 -2.51
N GLN A 186 -8.60 4.09 -1.77
CA GLN A 186 -8.23 3.57 -0.45
C GLN A 186 -9.41 3.61 0.51
N PHE A 187 -10.08 4.76 0.62
CA PHE A 187 -11.20 4.92 1.52
C PHE A 187 -12.34 3.95 1.20
N MET A 188 -12.70 3.77 -0.07
CA MET A 188 -13.72 2.80 -0.48
C MET A 188 -13.31 1.38 -0.14
N SER A 189 -12.06 0.98 -0.47
CA SER A 189 -11.54 -0.35 -0.15
C SER A 189 -11.58 -0.63 1.35
N LEU A 190 -11.17 0.33 2.18
CA LEU A 190 -11.14 0.16 3.63
C LEU A 190 -12.53 0.17 4.24
N VAL A 191 -13.43 1.08 3.85
CA VAL A 191 -14.77 1.20 4.43
C VAL A 191 -15.66 0.02 4.07
N PHE A 192 -15.65 -0.41 2.79
CA PHE A 192 -16.52 -1.51 2.35
C PHE A 192 -16.08 -2.87 2.88
N MET A 193 -14.77 -3.07 3.05
CA MET A 193 -14.25 -4.30 3.61
C MET A 193 -14.23 -4.30 5.15
N ALA A 194 -14.57 -3.17 5.79
CA ALA A 194 -14.59 -3.00 7.25
C ALA A 194 -15.95 -3.33 7.94
N ARG A 195 -16.92 -3.94 7.26
CA ARG A 195 -18.22 -4.39 7.85
C ARG A 195 -18.36 -5.92 7.73
N ASP A 196 -18.84 -6.72 8.69
CA ASP A 196 -19.61 -6.51 9.93
C ASP A 196 -19.28 -7.62 10.98
N ASP A 197 -18.34 -7.42 11.91
CA ASP A 197 -18.11 -8.37 13.03
C ASP A 197 -19.07 -8.17 14.22
N LYS A 198 -20.29 -7.68 13.95
CA LYS A 198 -21.37 -7.58 14.95
C LYS A 198 -22.56 -8.50 14.71
N LYS A 199 -22.51 -9.41 13.73
CA LYS A 199 -23.52 -10.46 13.59
C LYS A 199 -22.92 -11.77 13.06
N GLN A 200 -22.42 -12.61 13.95
CA GLN A 200 -22.90 -13.98 14.21
C GLN A 200 -22.12 -14.62 15.36
#